data_AF-A0A956TB29-F1
#
_entry.id   AF-A0A956TB29-F1
#
_cell.length_a   1.000
_cell.length_b   1.000
_cell.length_c   1.000
_cell.angle_alpha   90.00
_cell.angle_beta   90.00
_cell.angle_gamma   90.00
#
_symmetry.space_group_name_H-M   'P 1'
#
loop_
_entity.id
_entity.type
_entity.pdbx_description
1 polymer ?
#
loop_
_entity_poly.entity_id
_entity_poly.type
_entity_poly.pdbx_seq_one_letter_code
_entity_poly.pdbx_strand_id
1 'polypeptide(L)'
;MKKLLLILLIAFAPALAQGQSGIAPVTGGDAPPPPRMDSSINAPAAANIQAAADFLESMGETETARTIRTRLANGDISVGSVDDGNAETGITGHTTIDRTWISTSRNWDPNNNGQWSNIVSLSRILFHEMIHTRQSSWRHYSSHSSQTLGGENSMEMEAWHATFVEMQDWVDRLKRDVKNASNGAQREKAREHLKFVLGMYRDTIRDYRANGYEENTDYLEDLRNLLDRQYREVEAQLNSTTTSQVQRGTYGSQGGRDQTRFGVFHDSVNVSLGENACPNH
;
A
#
# COMPACT_ATOMS: atom_id res chain seq x y z
N MET A 1 -38.00 0.60 3.03
CA MET A 1 -37.81 0.98 1.61
C MET A 1 -36.48 0.41 1.14
N LYS A 2 -36.53 -0.61 0.26
CA LYS A 2 -35.35 -1.29 -0.30
C LYS A 2 -34.72 -0.35 -1.33
N LYS A 3 -33.56 0.23 -1.06
CA LYS A 3 -32.78 0.96 -2.08
C LYS A 3 -31.97 -0.06 -2.87
N LEU A 4 -32.28 -0.13 -4.17
CA LEU A 4 -31.57 -0.91 -5.18
C LEU A 4 -30.08 -0.53 -5.16
N LEU A 5 -29.22 -1.53 -4.98
CA LEU A 5 -27.80 -1.47 -5.26
C LEU A 5 -27.67 -1.56 -6.79
N LEU A 6 -27.57 -0.42 -7.47
CA LEU A 6 -27.26 -0.38 -8.89
C LEU A 6 -25.73 -0.55 -9.03
N ILE A 7 -25.30 -1.81 -9.08
CA ILE A 7 -23.94 -2.16 -9.50
C ILE A 7 -23.88 -1.85 -10.99
N LEU A 8 -23.17 -0.78 -11.35
CA LEU A 8 -22.81 -0.49 -12.73
C LEU A 8 -21.77 -1.54 -13.16
N LEU A 9 -22.25 -2.71 -13.58
CA LEU A 9 -21.45 -3.72 -14.28
C LEU A 9 -21.08 -3.13 -15.65
N ILE A 10 -19.95 -2.42 -15.72
CA ILE A 10 -19.26 -2.23 -16.99
C ILE A 10 -18.71 -3.60 -17.36
N ALA A 11 -19.48 -4.35 -18.14
CA ALA A 11 -19.05 -5.59 -18.73
C ALA A 11 -17.93 -5.29 -19.74
N PHE A 12 -16.68 -5.30 -19.27
CA PHE A 12 -15.54 -5.44 -20.16
C PHE A 12 -15.57 -6.86 -20.71
N ALA A 13 -16.09 -7.00 -21.92
CA ALA A 13 -15.83 -8.19 -22.72
C ALA A 13 -14.30 -8.32 -22.87
N PRO A 14 -13.72 -9.52 -22.70
CA PRO A 14 -12.33 -9.74 -23.09
C PRO A 14 -12.29 -9.61 -24.62
N ALA A 15 -11.90 -8.44 -25.10
CA ALA A 15 -11.39 -8.33 -26.46
C ALA A 15 -10.10 -9.16 -26.49
N LEU A 16 -10.22 -10.42 -26.91
CA LEU A 16 -9.11 -11.20 -27.43
C LEU A 16 -8.55 -10.46 -28.64
N ALA A 17 -7.68 -9.49 -28.37
CA ALA A 17 -6.84 -8.90 -29.39
C ALA A 17 -5.80 -9.96 -29.75
N GLN A 18 -6.08 -10.70 -30.83
CA GLN A 18 -5.06 -11.33 -31.64
C GLN A 18 -4.21 -10.22 -32.27
N GLY A 19 -3.33 -9.62 -31.46
CA GLY A 19 -2.17 -8.89 -31.95
C GLY A 19 -1.07 -9.89 -32.24
N GLN A 20 -1.20 -10.67 -33.32
CA GLN A 20 -0.05 -11.36 -33.88
C GLN A 20 0.95 -10.29 -34.29
N SER A 21 2.04 -10.24 -33.53
CA SER A 21 3.25 -9.54 -33.88
C SER A 21 3.69 -9.97 -35.27
N GLY A 22 3.83 -8.99 -36.18
CA GLY A 22 4.63 -9.15 -37.38
C GLY A 22 6.09 -9.33 -36.98
N ILE A 23 6.45 -10.52 -36.54
CA ILE A 23 7.84 -10.94 -36.39
C ILE A 23 8.30 -11.32 -37.80
N ALA A 24 9.08 -10.42 -38.41
CA ALA A 24 9.91 -10.76 -39.56
C ALA A 24 10.72 -12.03 -39.23
N PRO A 25 10.93 -12.95 -40.19
CA PRO A 25 11.63 -14.19 -39.91
C PRO A 25 13.08 -13.89 -39.53
N VAL A 26 13.39 -13.96 -38.23
CA VAL A 26 14.76 -13.87 -37.72
C VAL A 26 15.42 -15.22 -37.95
N THR A 27 16.10 -15.35 -39.07
CA THR A 27 17.10 -16.39 -39.30
C THR A 27 18.31 -16.10 -38.41
N GLY A 28 18.52 -16.87 -37.34
CA GLY A 28 19.78 -16.85 -36.58
C GLY A 28 19.65 -16.93 -35.06
N GLY A 29 19.30 -18.09 -34.54
CA GLY A 29 20.16 -18.89 -33.65
C GLY A 29 20.83 -18.35 -32.38
N ASP A 30 20.62 -17.11 -31.93
CA ASP A 30 21.16 -16.66 -30.64
C ASP A 30 20.05 -16.60 -29.59
N ALA A 31 20.23 -17.35 -28.50
CA ALA A 31 19.36 -17.27 -27.34
C ALA A 31 19.31 -15.80 -26.85
N PRO A 32 18.12 -15.28 -26.46
CA PRO A 32 18.02 -13.93 -25.95
C PRO A 32 19.03 -13.75 -24.81
N PRO A 33 19.70 -12.58 -24.73
CA PRO A 33 20.66 -12.32 -23.67
C PRO A 33 19.99 -12.55 -22.31
N PRO A 34 20.72 -13.07 -21.31
CA PRO A 34 20.15 -13.30 -19.99
C PRO A 34 19.57 -11.99 -19.45
N PRO A 35 18.46 -12.05 -18.69
CA PRO A 35 17.87 -10.88 -18.06
C PRO A 35 18.94 -10.13 -17.28
N ARG A 36 19.02 -8.81 -17.48
CA ARG A 36 19.94 -7.94 -16.76
C ARG A 36 19.09 -6.91 -16.02
N MET A 37 19.10 -6.98 -14.69
CA MET A 37 18.54 -5.91 -13.86
C MET A 37 19.18 -4.58 -14.26
N ASP A 38 18.37 -3.53 -14.27
CA ASP A 38 18.83 -2.18 -14.54
C ASP A 38 19.90 -1.77 -13.52
N SER A 39 20.91 -1.02 -13.97
CA SER A 39 22.07 -0.64 -13.15
C SER A 39 21.72 0.26 -11.95
N SER A 40 20.56 0.93 -11.97
CA SER A 40 20.03 1.71 -10.85
C SER A 40 19.46 0.84 -9.71
N ILE A 41 19.14 -0.42 -10.00
CA ILE A 41 18.61 -1.37 -9.02
C ILE A 41 19.78 -1.97 -8.22
N ASN A 42 20.00 -1.41 -7.03
CA ASN A 42 20.90 -2.00 -6.04
C ASN A 42 20.20 -3.11 -5.23
N ALA A 43 20.96 -3.86 -4.43
CA ALA A 43 20.41 -4.97 -3.64
C ALA A 43 19.24 -4.56 -2.70
N PRO A 44 19.28 -3.42 -1.97
CA PRO A 44 18.11 -2.91 -1.25
C PRO A 44 16.89 -2.68 -2.13
N ALA A 45 17.04 -2.00 -3.28
CA ALA A 45 15.93 -1.71 -4.19
C ALA A 45 15.25 -2.99 -4.69
N ALA A 46 16.05 -3.95 -5.14
CA ALA A 46 15.54 -5.25 -5.56
C ALA A 46 14.72 -5.91 -4.43
N ALA A 47 15.29 -6.01 -3.23
CA ALA A 47 14.63 -6.64 -2.09
C ALA A 47 13.30 -5.98 -1.70
N ASN A 48 13.21 -4.65 -1.79
CA ASN A 48 11.96 -3.92 -1.53
C ASN A 48 10.90 -4.22 -2.59
N ILE A 49 11.27 -4.23 -3.87
CA ILE A 49 10.35 -4.56 -4.97
C ILE A 49 9.91 -6.03 -4.90
N GLN A 50 10.80 -6.95 -4.53
CA GLN A 50 10.45 -8.35 -4.25
C GLN A 50 9.43 -8.45 -3.10
N ALA A 51 9.71 -7.81 -1.96
CA ALA A 51 8.79 -7.83 -0.81
C ALA A 51 7.42 -7.23 -1.15
N ALA A 52 7.37 -6.20 -2.00
CA ALA A 52 6.11 -5.65 -2.52
C ALA A 52 5.36 -6.65 -3.41
N ALA A 53 6.07 -7.36 -4.29
CA ALA A 53 5.46 -8.44 -5.07
C ALA A 53 4.96 -9.59 -4.16
N ASP A 54 5.70 -9.94 -3.11
CA ASP A 54 5.28 -10.96 -2.14
C ASP A 54 4.02 -10.53 -1.37
N PHE A 55 3.93 -9.25 -0.99
CA PHE A 55 2.72 -8.70 -0.39
C PHE A 55 1.52 -8.79 -1.35
N LEU A 56 1.67 -8.37 -2.60
CA LEU A 56 0.62 -8.46 -3.62
C LEU A 56 0.15 -9.92 -3.79
N GLU A 57 1.08 -10.87 -3.90
CA GLU A 57 0.76 -12.28 -3.98
C GLU A 57 0.00 -12.79 -2.74
N SER A 58 0.38 -12.35 -1.54
CA SER A 58 -0.36 -12.66 -0.30
C SER A 58 -1.79 -12.11 -0.28
N MET A 59 -2.01 -11.00 -1.00
CA MET A 59 -3.32 -10.40 -1.24
C MET A 59 -4.05 -11.02 -2.42
N GLY A 60 -3.51 -12.07 -3.06
CA GLY A 60 -4.16 -12.76 -4.18
C GLY A 60 -3.80 -12.22 -5.55
N GLU A 61 -2.96 -11.20 -5.65
CA GLU A 61 -2.50 -10.58 -6.89
C GLU A 61 -1.32 -11.33 -7.52
N THR A 62 -1.48 -12.65 -7.69
CA THR A 62 -0.43 -13.56 -8.16
C THR A 62 0.08 -13.19 -9.56
N GLU A 63 -0.81 -12.78 -10.47
CA GLU A 63 -0.44 -12.39 -11.84
C GLU A 63 0.38 -11.10 -11.85
N THR A 64 -0.08 -10.11 -11.11
CA THR A 64 0.58 -8.81 -10.99
C THR A 64 1.94 -8.95 -10.31
N ALA A 65 2.03 -9.72 -9.22
CA ALA A 65 3.29 -10.05 -8.56
C ALA A 65 4.28 -10.74 -9.51
N ARG A 66 3.84 -11.71 -10.31
CA ARG A 66 4.69 -12.39 -11.29
C ARG A 66 5.16 -11.44 -12.40
N THR A 67 4.28 -10.55 -12.85
CA THR A 67 4.60 -9.51 -13.82
C THR A 67 5.71 -8.61 -13.29
N ILE A 68 5.57 -8.09 -12.07
CA ILE A 68 6.59 -7.24 -11.41
C ILE A 68 7.94 -7.96 -11.34
N ARG A 69 7.97 -9.21 -10.86
CA ARG A 69 9.20 -10.01 -10.76
C ARG A 69 9.88 -10.21 -12.12
N THR A 70 9.08 -10.47 -13.17
CA THR A 70 9.58 -10.67 -14.54
C THR A 70 10.17 -9.38 -15.10
N ARG A 71 9.43 -8.27 -14.99
CA ARG A 71 9.86 -6.94 -15.45
C ARG A 71 11.12 -6.48 -14.74
N LEU A 72 11.20 -6.69 -13.42
CA LEU A 72 12.40 -6.38 -12.65
C LEU A 72 13.61 -7.19 -13.11
N ALA A 73 13.46 -8.50 -13.34
CA ALA A 73 14.54 -9.34 -13.83
C ALA A 73 15.02 -8.91 -15.22
N ASN A 74 14.11 -8.47 -16.09
CA ASN A 74 14.39 -8.00 -17.44
C ASN A 74 15.00 -6.59 -17.49
N GLY A 75 15.00 -5.84 -16.38
CA GLY A 75 15.47 -4.46 -16.35
C GLY A 75 14.42 -3.43 -16.79
N ASP A 76 13.15 -3.83 -16.89
CA ASP A 76 12.03 -2.93 -17.26
C ASP A 76 11.53 -2.07 -16.07
N ILE A 77 12.19 -2.20 -14.92
CA ILE A 77 11.94 -1.42 -13.71
C ILE A 77 13.28 -0.81 -13.26
N SER A 78 13.31 0.51 -13.08
CA SER A 78 14.46 1.26 -12.56
C SER A 78 14.10 2.09 -11.33
N VAL A 79 15.12 2.57 -10.61
CA VAL A 79 14.95 3.51 -9.49
C VAL A 79 15.60 4.84 -9.84
N GLY A 80 14.82 5.90 -9.85
CA GLY A 80 15.22 7.22 -10.33
C GLY A 80 14.61 8.37 -9.54
N SER A 81 14.76 9.59 -10.05
CA SER A 81 13.93 10.72 -9.64
C SER A 81 12.74 10.77 -10.59
N VAL A 82 11.55 10.96 -10.05
CA VAL A 82 10.32 11.15 -10.85
C VAL A 82 9.71 12.50 -10.47
N ASP A 83 9.19 13.24 -11.44
CA ASP A 83 8.76 14.64 -11.26
C ASP A 83 7.58 14.79 -10.27
N ASP A 84 6.74 13.77 -10.15
CA ASP A 84 5.59 13.72 -9.24
C ASP A 84 5.88 12.98 -7.91
N GLY A 85 7.10 12.45 -7.75
CA GLY A 85 7.60 11.83 -6.53
C GLY A 85 7.07 10.43 -6.22
N ASN A 86 6.38 9.75 -7.15
CA ASN A 86 5.86 8.39 -6.92
C ASN A 86 6.56 7.34 -7.78
N ALA A 87 6.01 7.11 -8.97
CA ALA A 87 6.55 6.26 -10.01
C ALA A 87 5.93 6.70 -11.33
N GLU A 88 6.61 6.41 -12.43
CA GLU A 88 6.09 6.71 -13.77
C GLU A 88 6.36 5.54 -14.70
N THR A 89 5.31 5.10 -15.40
CA THR A 89 5.40 4.13 -16.48
C THR A 89 5.34 4.85 -17.82
N GLY A 90 6.47 4.86 -18.52
CA GLY A 90 6.58 5.49 -19.84
C GLY A 90 5.84 4.71 -20.94
N ILE A 91 5.77 5.31 -22.13
CA ILE A 91 5.08 4.77 -23.32
C ILE A 91 5.62 3.39 -23.75
N THR A 92 6.91 3.13 -23.50
CA THR A 92 7.55 1.83 -23.79
C THR A 92 7.21 0.75 -22.75
N GLY A 93 6.44 1.11 -21.72
CA GLY A 93 6.12 0.30 -20.56
C GLY A 93 7.19 0.30 -19.47
N HIS A 94 8.35 0.93 -19.68
CA HIS A 94 9.40 1.01 -18.66
C HIS A 94 8.91 1.80 -17.44
N THR A 95 9.05 1.23 -16.24
CA THR A 95 8.58 1.85 -14.99
C THR A 95 9.76 2.37 -14.18
N THR A 96 9.75 3.66 -13.85
CA THR A 96 10.72 4.26 -12.92
C THR A 96 10.05 4.50 -11.58
N ILE A 97 10.59 3.92 -10.51
CA ILE A 97 10.13 4.16 -9.14
C ILE A 97 10.97 5.29 -8.55
N ASP A 98 10.33 6.27 -7.90
CA ASP A 98 11.08 7.31 -7.22
C ASP A 98 11.88 6.74 -6.03
N ARG A 99 13.13 7.17 -5.90
CA ARG A 99 14.06 6.66 -4.88
C ARG A 99 13.54 6.84 -3.46
N THR A 100 12.68 7.82 -3.20
CA THR A 100 12.09 8.05 -1.87
C THR A 100 11.24 6.88 -1.38
N TRP A 101 10.71 6.05 -2.28
CA TRP A 101 9.93 4.85 -1.95
C TRP A 101 10.78 3.60 -1.69
N ILE A 102 12.09 3.68 -1.90
CA ILE A 102 13.01 2.56 -1.67
C ILE A 102 13.63 2.69 -0.28
N SER A 103 13.30 1.75 0.61
CA SER A 103 14.00 1.66 1.89
C SER A 103 15.45 1.25 1.68
N THR A 104 16.35 1.83 2.48
CA THR A 104 17.75 1.40 2.55
C THR A 104 17.92 0.04 3.25
N SER A 105 16.90 -0.45 3.95
CA SER A 105 16.92 -1.77 4.57
C SER A 105 16.90 -2.86 3.51
N ARG A 106 17.83 -3.83 3.62
CA ARG A 106 17.84 -5.06 2.81
C ARG A 106 16.95 -6.16 3.36
N ASN A 107 16.67 -6.10 4.66
CA ASN A 107 15.92 -7.14 5.36
C ASN A 107 14.54 -6.60 5.63
N TRP A 108 13.57 -7.08 4.84
CA TRP A 108 12.16 -6.86 5.10
C TRP A 108 11.70 -7.76 6.26
N ASP A 109 11.07 -7.14 7.25
CA ASP A 109 10.41 -7.82 8.35
C ASP A 109 8.93 -7.39 8.40
N PRO A 110 7.97 -8.27 8.08
CA PRO A 110 6.54 -7.95 8.18
C PRO A 110 6.10 -7.64 9.62
N ASN A 111 6.90 -7.98 10.63
CA ASN A 111 6.62 -7.63 12.02
C ASN A 111 7.02 -6.19 12.36
N ASN A 112 7.91 -5.57 11.59
CA ASN A 112 8.28 -4.17 11.75
C ASN A 112 7.25 -3.27 11.04
N ASN A 113 6.45 -2.54 11.82
CA ASN A 113 5.38 -1.70 11.28
C ASN A 113 5.86 -0.62 10.30
N GLY A 114 7.04 -0.04 10.50
CA GLY A 114 7.61 0.94 9.57
C GLY A 114 8.00 0.33 8.22
N GLN A 115 8.68 -0.82 8.23
CA GLN A 115 9.04 -1.53 7.00
C GLN A 115 7.80 -2.07 6.29
N TRP A 116 6.86 -2.64 7.03
CA TRP A 116 5.61 -3.15 6.47
C TRP A 116 4.80 -2.05 5.78
N SER A 117 4.67 -0.88 6.42
CA SER A 117 3.98 0.29 5.85
C SER A 117 4.58 0.73 4.52
N ASN A 118 5.92 0.82 4.45
CA ASN A 118 6.63 1.18 3.23
C ASN A 118 6.40 0.16 2.10
N ILE A 119 6.46 -1.14 2.42
CA ILE A 119 6.24 -2.20 1.43
C ILE A 119 4.81 -2.20 0.91
N VAL A 120 3.82 -1.96 1.77
CA VAL A 120 2.42 -1.88 1.35
C VAL A 120 2.16 -0.67 0.46
N SER A 121 2.75 0.50 0.78
CA SER A 121 2.69 1.67 -0.09
C SER A 121 3.36 1.43 -1.45
N LEU A 122 4.55 0.82 -1.45
CA LEU A 122 5.26 0.45 -2.68
C LEU A 122 4.45 -0.58 -3.51
N SER A 123 3.76 -1.51 -2.84
CA SER A 123 2.88 -2.48 -3.50
C SER A 123 1.71 -1.81 -4.21
N ARG A 124 1.08 -0.80 -3.57
CA ARG A 124 0.02 0.00 -4.19
C ARG A 124 0.54 0.73 -5.43
N ILE A 125 1.71 1.37 -5.32
CA ILE A 125 2.34 2.10 -6.44
C ILE A 125 2.62 1.12 -7.59
N LEU A 126 3.30 0.01 -7.32
CA LEU A 126 3.62 -0.98 -8.35
C LEU A 126 2.36 -1.57 -8.98
N PHE A 127 1.32 -1.88 -8.20
CA PHE A 127 0.05 -2.35 -8.75
C PHE A 127 -0.56 -1.33 -9.72
N HIS A 128 -0.57 -0.05 -9.33
CA HIS A 128 -1.03 1.06 -10.17
C HIS A 128 -0.23 1.12 -11.48
N GLU A 129 1.09 1.12 -11.39
CA GLU A 129 1.98 1.15 -12.56
C GLU A 129 1.79 -0.05 -13.48
N MET A 130 1.52 -1.24 -12.94
CA MET A 130 1.29 -2.43 -13.77
C MET A 130 0.03 -2.33 -14.63
N ILE A 131 -0.95 -1.51 -14.25
CA ILE A 131 -2.11 -1.23 -15.11
C ILE A 131 -1.66 -0.42 -16.33
N HIS A 132 -0.79 0.57 -16.15
CA HIS A 132 -0.21 1.35 -17.25
C HIS A 132 0.57 0.50 -18.26
N THR A 133 1.24 -0.56 -17.80
CA THR A 133 1.96 -1.47 -18.70
C THR A 133 1.05 -2.28 -19.63
N ARG A 134 -0.23 -2.41 -19.30
CA ARG A 134 -1.23 -3.15 -20.09
C ARG A 134 -2.05 -2.24 -21.01
N GLN A 135 -2.00 -0.93 -20.77
CA GLN A 135 -2.70 0.06 -21.59
C GLN A 135 -1.93 0.28 -22.89
N SER A 136 -2.65 0.34 -24.02
CA SER A 136 -2.03 0.51 -25.32
C SER A 136 -1.23 1.82 -25.42
N SER A 137 -0.08 1.81 -26.08
CA SER A 137 0.76 2.99 -26.30
C SER A 137 0.04 4.15 -27.02
N TRP A 138 -0.95 3.86 -27.86
CA TRP A 138 -1.84 4.89 -28.44
C TRP A 138 -2.65 5.63 -27.36
N ARG A 139 -3.13 4.92 -26.34
CA ARG A 139 -3.85 5.53 -25.20
C ARG A 139 -2.92 6.37 -24.33
N HIS A 140 -1.67 5.95 -24.14
CA HIS A 140 -0.64 6.79 -23.49
C HIS A 140 -0.49 8.12 -24.22
N TYR A 141 -0.32 8.07 -25.55
CA TYR A 141 -0.15 9.28 -26.36
C TYR A 141 -1.41 10.17 -26.36
N SER A 142 -2.60 9.58 -26.52
CA SER A 142 -3.86 10.33 -26.55
C SER A 142 -4.20 10.96 -25.20
N SER A 143 -3.96 10.25 -24.09
CA SER A 143 -4.24 10.75 -22.74
C SER A 143 -3.25 11.84 -22.30
N HIS A 144 -1.97 11.71 -22.66
CA HIS A 144 -0.99 12.78 -22.42
C HIS A 144 -1.34 14.04 -23.22
N SER A 145 -1.77 13.87 -24.47
CA SER A 145 -2.22 14.96 -25.33
C SER A 145 -3.51 15.60 -24.82
N SER A 146 -4.47 14.82 -24.31
CA SER A 146 -5.70 15.37 -23.73
C SER A 146 -5.41 16.15 -22.45
N GLN A 147 -4.57 15.65 -21.55
CA GLN A 147 -4.20 16.34 -20.32
C GLN A 147 -3.52 17.69 -20.60
N THR A 148 -2.65 17.74 -21.61
CA THR A 148 -2.00 18.99 -22.06
C THR A 148 -3.00 20.02 -22.62
N LEU A 149 -4.14 19.55 -23.13
CA LEU A 149 -5.23 20.37 -23.67
C LEU A 149 -6.38 20.58 -22.67
N GLY A 150 -6.18 20.24 -21.39
CA GLY A 150 -7.20 20.38 -20.34
C GLY A 150 -8.32 19.34 -20.37
N GLY A 151 -8.14 18.23 -21.07
CA GLY A 151 -9.02 17.07 -21.09
C GLY A 151 -8.65 15.99 -20.07
N GLU A 152 -9.53 15.01 -19.91
CA GLU A 152 -9.38 13.92 -18.95
C GLU A 152 -8.21 12.98 -19.28
N ASN A 153 -7.49 12.55 -18.25
CA ASN A 153 -6.51 11.47 -18.36
C ASN A 153 -7.21 10.12 -18.07
N SER A 154 -7.97 9.63 -19.07
CA SER A 154 -8.75 8.38 -18.96
C SER A 154 -7.91 7.15 -18.58
N MET A 155 -6.60 7.20 -18.83
CA MET A 155 -5.65 6.15 -18.53
C MET A 155 -5.36 6.07 -17.04
N GLU A 156 -5.05 7.22 -16.42
CA GLU A 156 -4.91 7.38 -14.98
C GLU A 156 -6.20 7.02 -14.25
N MET A 157 -7.35 7.46 -14.75
CA MET A 157 -8.65 7.13 -14.15
C MET A 157 -8.91 5.62 -14.12
N GLU A 158 -8.59 4.90 -15.19
CA GLU A 158 -8.69 3.44 -15.21
C GLU A 158 -7.73 2.80 -14.19
N ALA A 159 -6.49 3.28 -14.11
CA ALA A 159 -5.51 2.77 -13.15
C ALA A 159 -5.94 3.01 -11.70
N TRP A 160 -6.47 4.20 -11.40
CA TRP A 160 -7.01 4.53 -10.09
C TRP A 160 -8.23 3.69 -9.73
N HIS A 161 -9.18 3.51 -10.63
CA HIS A 161 -10.36 2.67 -10.38
C HIS A 161 -9.97 1.22 -10.09
N ALA A 162 -9.08 0.63 -10.89
CA ALA A 162 -8.59 -0.72 -10.63
C ALA A 162 -7.83 -0.79 -9.30
N THR A 163 -7.03 0.23 -8.98
CA THR A 163 -6.34 0.32 -7.67
C THR A 163 -7.34 0.37 -6.51
N PHE A 164 -8.44 1.12 -6.63
CA PHE A 164 -9.46 1.17 -5.58
C PHE A 164 -10.15 -0.17 -5.37
N VAL A 165 -10.55 -0.85 -6.45
CA VAL A 165 -11.14 -2.19 -6.35
C VAL A 165 -10.19 -3.14 -5.62
N GLU A 166 -8.91 -3.11 -5.98
CA GLU A 166 -7.92 -3.99 -5.37
C GLU A 166 -7.68 -3.67 -3.89
N MET A 167 -7.60 -2.40 -3.53
CA MET A 167 -7.46 -1.99 -2.12
C MET A 167 -8.67 -2.40 -1.27
N GLN A 168 -9.87 -2.42 -1.84
CA GLN A 168 -11.06 -2.95 -1.16
C GLN A 168 -10.92 -4.47 -0.90
N ASP A 169 -10.39 -5.23 -1.85
CA ASP A 169 -10.12 -6.65 -1.69
C ASP A 169 -9.04 -6.91 -0.61
N TRP A 170 -8.02 -6.06 -0.52
CA TRP A 170 -7.01 -6.11 0.55
C TRP A 170 -7.64 -5.88 1.92
N VAL A 171 -8.51 -4.89 2.05
CA VAL A 171 -9.27 -4.62 3.28
C VAL A 171 -10.07 -5.86 3.69
N ASP A 172 -10.75 -6.52 2.76
CA ASP A 172 -11.58 -7.68 3.05
C ASP A 172 -10.75 -8.92 3.41
N ARG A 173 -9.54 -9.07 2.86
CA ARG A 173 -8.57 -10.10 3.26
C ARG A 173 -8.06 -9.86 4.68
N LEU A 174 -7.62 -8.65 4.97
CA LEU A 174 -7.11 -8.29 6.30
C LEU A 174 -8.19 -8.41 7.37
N LYS A 175 -9.46 -8.13 7.06
CA LYS A 175 -10.59 -8.43 7.96
C LYS A 175 -10.72 -9.93 8.25
N ARG A 176 -10.50 -10.80 7.25
CA ARG A 176 -10.47 -12.26 7.45
C ARG A 176 -9.29 -12.67 8.33
N ASP A 177 -8.13 -12.06 8.16
CA ASP A 177 -6.96 -12.33 9.00
C ASP A 177 -7.21 -11.96 10.47
N VAL A 178 -7.83 -10.79 10.72
CA VAL A 178 -8.26 -10.38 12.07
C VAL A 178 -9.21 -11.41 12.69
N LYS A 179 -10.18 -11.90 11.90
CA LYS A 179 -11.16 -12.90 12.34
C LYS A 179 -10.51 -14.26 12.62
N ASN A 180 -9.58 -14.69 11.77
CA ASN A 180 -8.98 -16.02 11.78
C ASN A 180 -7.71 -16.11 12.65
N ALA A 181 -7.24 -14.99 13.20
CA ALA A 181 -6.07 -14.94 14.07
C ALA A 181 -6.23 -15.91 15.27
N SER A 182 -5.22 -16.77 15.44
CA SER A 182 -5.27 -17.89 16.41
C SER A 182 -5.09 -17.43 17.86
N ASN A 183 -4.54 -16.24 18.09
CA ASN A 183 -4.29 -15.70 19.41
C ASN A 183 -4.36 -14.16 19.42
N GLY A 184 -4.30 -13.58 20.63
CA GLY A 184 -4.42 -12.14 20.83
C GLY A 184 -3.34 -11.32 20.13
N ALA A 185 -2.08 -11.77 20.14
CA ALA A 185 -0.96 -11.06 19.50
C ALA A 185 -1.11 -11.03 17.97
N GLN A 186 -1.46 -12.17 17.37
CA GLN A 186 -1.74 -12.23 15.92
C GLN A 186 -2.93 -11.34 15.53
N ARG A 187 -3.98 -11.31 16.36
CA ARG A 187 -5.16 -10.48 16.09
C ARG A 187 -4.83 -9.00 16.16
N GLU A 188 -4.06 -8.58 17.16
CA GLU A 188 -3.61 -7.20 17.31
C GLU A 188 -2.77 -6.78 16.10
N LYS A 189 -1.79 -7.61 15.71
CA LYS A 189 -0.96 -7.36 14.53
C LYS A 189 -1.78 -7.26 13.23
N ALA A 190 -2.75 -8.16 13.04
CA ALA A 190 -3.65 -8.11 11.88
C ALA A 190 -4.52 -6.83 11.88
N ARG A 191 -4.93 -6.33 13.05
CA ARG A 191 -5.65 -5.05 13.18
C ARG A 191 -4.77 -3.86 12.85
N GLU A 192 -3.50 -3.87 13.26
CA GLU A 192 -2.54 -2.82 12.88
C GLU A 192 -2.39 -2.75 11.35
N HIS A 193 -2.23 -3.91 10.70
CA HIS A 193 -2.17 -4.01 9.24
C HIS A 193 -3.46 -3.50 8.58
N LEU A 194 -4.62 -3.94 9.06
CA LEU A 194 -5.92 -3.47 8.57
C LEU A 194 -6.09 -1.96 8.73
N LYS A 195 -5.72 -1.40 9.90
CA LYS A 195 -5.81 0.03 10.18
C LYS A 195 -4.96 0.84 9.19
N PHE A 196 -3.74 0.39 8.93
CA PHE A 196 -2.85 1.05 7.97
C PHE A 196 -3.44 1.04 6.56
N VAL A 197 -3.89 -0.11 6.05
CA VAL A 197 -4.47 -0.19 4.69
C VAL A 197 -5.73 0.66 4.57
N LEU A 198 -6.59 0.70 5.59
CA LEU A 198 -7.75 1.59 5.60
C LEU A 198 -7.35 3.07 5.52
N GLY A 199 -6.33 3.48 6.29
CA GLY A 199 -5.79 4.84 6.27
C GLY A 199 -5.20 5.19 4.89
N MET A 200 -4.38 4.30 4.34
CA MET A 200 -3.80 4.44 3.01
C MET A 200 -4.88 4.54 1.93
N TYR A 201 -5.94 3.73 2.00
CA TYR A 201 -7.03 3.75 1.03
C TYR A 201 -7.78 5.09 1.06
N ARG A 202 -8.09 5.59 2.25
CA ARG A 202 -8.70 6.90 2.42
C ARG A 202 -7.84 8.01 1.83
N ASP A 203 -6.54 8.00 2.13
CA ASP A 203 -5.62 9.02 1.65
C ASP A 203 -5.45 8.95 0.12
N THR A 204 -5.48 7.74 -0.44
CA THR A 204 -5.47 7.53 -1.91
C THR A 204 -6.71 8.14 -2.58
N ILE A 205 -7.91 8.00 -1.99
CA ILE A 205 -9.13 8.65 -2.49
C ILE A 205 -9.02 10.18 -2.42
N ARG A 206 -8.41 10.72 -1.35
CA ARG A 206 -8.16 12.16 -1.23
C ARG A 206 -7.22 12.64 -2.33
N ASP A 207 -6.14 11.91 -2.59
CA ASP A 207 -5.15 12.29 -3.59
C ASP A 207 -5.73 12.21 -5.02
N TYR A 208 -6.56 11.20 -5.31
CA TYR A 208 -7.32 11.12 -6.57
C TYR A 208 -8.17 12.38 -6.82
N ARG A 209 -8.86 12.87 -5.79
CA ARG A 209 -9.68 14.09 -5.88
C ARG A 209 -8.83 15.34 -6.03
N ALA A 210 -7.73 15.44 -5.29
CA ALA A 210 -6.82 16.59 -5.37
C ALA A 210 -6.21 16.76 -6.77
N ASN A 211 -6.07 15.67 -7.52
CA ASN A 211 -5.59 15.67 -8.91
C ASN A 211 -6.68 15.96 -9.96
N GLY A 212 -7.91 16.27 -9.54
CA GLY A 212 -8.97 16.72 -10.45
C GLY A 212 -9.65 15.62 -11.26
N TYR A 213 -9.47 14.35 -10.91
CA TYR A 213 -10.12 13.20 -11.58
C TYR A 213 -11.61 13.01 -11.20
N GLU A 214 -12.29 14.08 -10.79
CA GLU A 214 -13.65 14.03 -10.24
C GLU A 214 -14.72 13.85 -11.33
N GLU A 215 -14.84 12.64 -11.86
CA GLU A 215 -16.12 12.13 -12.32
C GLU A 215 -16.73 11.31 -11.17
N ASN A 216 -17.90 11.72 -10.63
CA ASN A 216 -18.68 11.00 -9.60
C ASN A 216 -18.23 11.19 -8.13
N THR A 217 -18.30 12.45 -7.65
CA THR A 217 -17.92 12.86 -6.28
C THR A 217 -18.65 12.13 -5.16
N ASP A 218 -19.93 11.79 -5.35
CA ASP A 218 -20.79 11.28 -4.27
C ASP A 218 -20.40 9.86 -3.86
N TYR A 219 -20.08 9.00 -4.83
CA TYR A 219 -19.65 7.63 -4.55
C TYR A 219 -18.32 7.60 -3.78
N LEU A 220 -17.33 8.38 -4.23
CA LEU A 220 -16.02 8.43 -3.59
C LEU A 220 -16.09 9.05 -2.19
N GLU A 221 -16.99 10.02 -1.98
CA GLU A 221 -17.26 10.59 -0.68
C GLU A 221 -17.92 9.57 0.27
N ASP A 222 -18.92 8.83 -0.20
CA ASP A 222 -19.57 7.76 0.57
C ASP A 222 -18.58 6.65 0.95
N LEU A 223 -17.72 6.24 0.00
CA LEU A 223 -16.66 5.27 0.23
C LEU A 223 -15.65 5.78 1.25
N ARG A 224 -15.18 7.02 1.12
CA ARG A 224 -14.28 7.66 2.09
C ARG A 224 -14.89 7.66 3.49
N ASN A 225 -16.15 8.05 3.61
CA ASN A 225 -16.88 8.07 4.88
C ASN A 225 -17.06 6.67 5.48
N LEU A 226 -17.24 5.63 4.65
CA LEU A 226 -17.24 4.24 5.10
C LEU A 226 -15.88 3.81 5.63
N LEU A 227 -14.80 4.13 4.90
CA LEU A 227 -13.43 3.80 5.29
C LEU A 227 -13.05 4.49 6.61
N ASP A 228 -13.43 5.76 6.80
CA ASP A 228 -13.22 6.50 8.05
C ASP A 228 -13.93 5.85 9.24
N ARG A 229 -15.16 5.37 9.06
CA ARG A 229 -15.86 4.63 10.12
C ARG A 229 -15.12 3.34 10.48
N GLN A 230 -14.76 2.54 9.47
CA GLN A 230 -14.02 1.28 9.69
C GLN A 230 -12.66 1.53 10.35
N TYR A 231 -11.94 2.59 9.95
CA TYR A 231 -10.67 2.98 10.55
C TYR A 231 -10.84 3.27 12.05
N ARG A 232 -11.83 4.11 12.41
CA ARG A 232 -12.12 4.46 13.81
C ARG A 232 -12.54 3.25 14.64
N GLU A 233 -13.31 2.34 14.06
CA GLU A 233 -13.70 1.09 14.72
C GLU A 233 -12.49 0.20 15.05
N VAL A 234 -11.57 0.01 14.09
CA VAL A 234 -10.35 -0.77 14.30
C VAL A 234 -9.43 -0.09 15.32
N GLU A 235 -9.30 1.24 15.25
CA GLU A 235 -8.54 2.02 16.22
C GLU A 235 -9.09 1.90 17.65
N ALA A 236 -10.41 1.97 17.82
CA ALA A 236 -11.04 1.75 19.12
C ALA A 236 -10.77 0.34 19.66
N GLN A 237 -10.79 -0.68 18.80
CA GLN A 237 -10.45 -2.05 19.19
C GLN A 237 -9.01 -2.18 19.69
N LEU A 238 -8.03 -1.61 18.98
CA LEU A 238 -6.61 -1.61 19.38
C LEU A 238 -6.42 -0.91 20.75
N ASN A 239 -7.04 0.25 20.93
CA ASN A 239 -6.95 1.00 22.18
C ASN A 239 -7.55 0.23 23.37
N SER A 240 -8.66 -0.48 23.17
CA SER A 240 -9.30 -1.29 24.22
C SER A 240 -8.46 -2.49 24.67
N THR A 241 -7.69 -3.10 23.76
CA THR A 241 -6.75 -4.20 24.08
C THR A 241 -5.66 -3.68 25.02
N THR A 242 -5.09 -2.51 24.71
CA THR A 242 -4.00 -1.89 25.47
C THR A 242 -4.42 -1.59 26.91
N THR A 243 -5.59 -0.97 27.12
CA THR A 243 -6.10 -0.66 28.46
C THR A 243 -6.31 -1.91 29.31
N SER A 244 -6.79 -3.00 28.70
CA SER A 244 -7.05 -4.27 29.38
C SER A 244 -5.76 -4.97 29.86
N GLN A 245 -4.66 -4.82 29.12
CA GLN A 245 -3.36 -5.37 29.53
C GLN A 245 -2.75 -4.59 30.69
N VAL A 246 -2.85 -3.26 30.68
CA VAL A 246 -2.35 -2.40 31.77
C VAL A 246 -3.05 -2.74 33.09
N GLN A 247 -4.38 -2.89 33.09
CA GLN A 247 -5.13 -3.22 34.30
C GLN A 247 -4.79 -4.60 34.88
N ARG A 248 -4.50 -5.63 34.05
CA ARG A 248 -4.03 -6.94 34.55
C ARG A 248 -2.63 -6.87 35.16
N GLY A 249 -1.74 -6.06 34.59
CA GLY A 249 -0.39 -5.86 35.14
C GLY A 249 -0.40 -5.19 36.52
N THR A 250 -1.33 -4.26 36.77
CA THR A 250 -1.42 -3.54 38.05
C THR A 250 -1.97 -4.42 39.18
N TYR A 251 -2.91 -5.33 38.91
CA TYR A 251 -3.49 -6.21 39.93
C TYR A 251 -2.69 -7.50 40.21
N GLY A 252 -1.80 -7.91 39.31
CA GLY A 252 -0.97 -9.12 39.48
C GLY A 252 0.26 -8.95 40.39
N SER A 253 0.59 -7.73 40.82
CA SER A 253 1.83 -7.42 41.56
C SER A 253 1.66 -7.34 43.09
N GLN A 254 0.44 -7.42 43.63
CA GLN A 254 0.20 -7.29 45.09
C GLN A 254 0.06 -8.63 45.84
N GLY A 255 0.31 -9.77 45.18
CA GLY A 255 -0.06 -11.10 45.69
C GLY A 255 1.05 -11.95 46.32
N GLY A 256 2.25 -11.45 46.59
CA GLY A 256 3.24 -12.28 47.29
C GLY A 256 4.62 -11.69 47.45
N ARG A 257 4.85 -10.95 48.54
CA ARG A 257 6.13 -10.99 49.26
C ARG A 257 5.91 -10.85 50.76
N ASP A 258 6.54 -11.80 51.44
CA ASP A 258 6.76 -11.98 52.87
C ASP A 258 6.76 -10.73 53.74
N GLN A 259 6.07 -10.89 54.87
CA GLN A 259 6.29 -10.12 56.08
C GLN A 259 7.65 -10.45 56.69
N THR A 260 8.69 -9.67 56.38
CA THR A 260 9.84 -9.52 57.29
C THR A 260 10.30 -8.07 57.35
N ARG A 261 9.72 -7.36 58.33
CA ARG A 261 10.36 -6.53 59.36
C ARG A 261 11.68 -5.80 59.03
N PHE A 262 11.63 -4.49 59.32
CA PHE A 262 12.68 -3.50 59.63
C PHE A 262 13.12 -2.53 58.53
N GLY A 263 13.07 -1.23 58.87
CA GLY A 263 13.89 -0.19 58.24
C GLY A 263 13.15 1.13 57.99
N VAL A 264 13.03 1.95 59.04
CA VAL A 264 12.78 3.40 58.97
C VAL A 264 13.83 4.05 58.07
N PHE A 265 13.46 4.95 57.15
CA PHE A 265 14.15 6.22 56.87
C PHE A 265 13.26 7.15 56.04
N HIS A 266 13.20 8.41 56.48
CA HIS A 266 12.65 9.57 55.78
C HIS A 266 13.50 9.90 54.55
N ASP A 267 12.91 10.40 53.45
CA ASP A 267 13.01 11.83 53.13
C ASP A 267 12.18 12.26 51.93
N SER A 268 11.81 13.53 52.00
CA SER A 268 10.91 14.29 51.15
C SER A 268 11.63 14.77 49.89
N VAL A 269 10.98 14.69 48.72
CA VAL A 269 11.33 15.59 47.60
C VAL A 269 10.05 16.08 46.92
N ASN A 270 9.81 17.38 47.12
CA ASN A 270 8.88 18.22 46.39
C ASN A 270 9.55 18.62 45.06
N VAL A 271 8.92 18.39 43.90
CA VAL A 271 9.29 19.10 42.66
C VAL A 271 8.04 19.57 41.91
N SER A 272 7.93 20.89 41.96
CA SER A 272 7.25 21.85 41.09
C SER A 272 6.77 21.36 39.72
N LEU A 273 5.51 21.69 39.40
CA LEU A 273 4.98 21.80 38.05
C LEU A 273 5.66 22.99 37.37
N GLY A 274 6.36 22.73 36.25
CA GLY A 274 6.91 23.74 35.37
C GLY A 274 6.12 23.76 34.07
N GLU A 275 5.39 24.85 33.87
CA GLU A 275 4.86 25.29 32.58
C GLU A 275 6.02 25.44 31.58
N ASN A 276 5.84 25.03 30.33
CA ASN A 276 6.59 25.65 29.24
C ASN A 276 5.82 25.62 27.92
N ALA A 277 5.82 26.81 27.33
CA ALA A 277 5.19 27.24 26.11
C ALA A 277 5.77 26.59 24.84
N CYS A 278 4.94 26.57 23.80
CA CYS A 278 5.34 26.45 22.41
C CYS A 278 6.35 27.55 22.01
N PRO A 279 7.11 27.31 20.93
CA PRO A 279 7.13 28.31 19.87
C PRO A 279 6.90 27.73 18.47
N ASN A 280 6.26 28.57 17.67
CA ASN A 280 6.07 28.47 16.22
C ASN A 280 7.39 28.30 15.48
N HIS A 281 7.37 27.52 14.41
CA HIS A 281 7.99 27.83 13.12
C HIS A 281 7.20 27.14 12.00
#